data_AF-A0A970Y8I3-F1
#
_entry.id   AF-A0A970Y8I3-F1
#
_cell.length_a   1.000
_cell.length_b   1.000
_cell.length_c   1.000
_cell.angle_alpha   90.00
_cell.angle_beta   90.00
_cell.angle_gamma   90.00
#
_symmetry.space_group_name_H-M   'P 1'
#
loop_
_entity.id
_entity.type
_entity.pdbx_description
1 polymer ?
#
loop_
_entity_poly.entity_id
_entity_poly.type
_entity_poly.pdbx_seq_one_letter_code
_entity_poly.pdbx_strand_id
1 'polypeptide(L)'
;MPGRTGGFSDVRSLLEGVRTGAMSVDQALSLFPLLQIHQLDDFARLDLGRATRKGVPEVIFSPGKSDEAFVAIVQAFVGDGGVALAARVTPARAALVERALGGAPVAENPTAAVCTYHEQAGTLVAAAAGYVPPSGRGVVGIISAGTADVSAAEEAGMVATHMGCRVLRAHDVGVAGVHRLLEPLADMVAEGVQVLVVAAGMEGALPSVVAGLVDIPVIGLPTSTGYGMGGAGTAALLSILQTCTPGLVAVNIDNGVGAGAAAGLIARGQAGQRS
;
A
#
# COMPACT_ATOMS: atom_id res chain seq x y z
N MET A 1 30.22 -2.62 -12.42
CA MET A 1 30.69 -1.33 -12.97
C MET A 1 30.94 -0.36 -11.83
N PRO A 2 32.16 0.19 -11.70
CA PRO A 2 32.48 1.19 -10.67
C PRO A 2 32.00 2.57 -11.13
N GLY A 3 31.44 3.39 -10.22
CA GLY A 3 31.34 4.84 -10.39
C GLY A 3 29.96 5.45 -10.67
N ARG A 4 28.99 5.31 -9.75
CA ARG A 4 27.80 6.20 -9.72
C ARG A 4 27.59 6.98 -8.42
N THR A 5 28.31 6.69 -7.33
CA THR A 5 28.10 7.31 -6.01
C THR A 5 29.23 8.21 -5.51
N GLY A 6 30.24 8.51 -6.35
CA GLY A 6 31.30 9.45 -5.96
C GLY A 6 32.11 9.04 -4.71
N GLY A 7 32.26 7.74 -4.44
CA GLY A 7 33.07 7.23 -3.33
C GLY A 7 32.36 7.10 -1.98
N PHE A 8 31.08 7.45 -1.89
CA PHE A 8 30.27 7.32 -0.67
C PHE A 8 29.42 6.04 -0.74
N SER A 9 29.51 5.20 0.29
CA SER A 9 28.86 3.86 0.35
C SER A 9 27.80 3.74 1.43
N ASP A 10 27.70 4.71 2.34
CA ASP A 10 26.73 4.72 3.44
C ASP A 10 26.37 6.15 3.88
N VAL A 11 25.33 6.30 4.71
CA VAL A 11 24.86 7.61 5.18
C VAL A 11 25.93 8.33 6.01
N ARG A 12 26.76 7.60 6.76
CA ARG A 12 27.82 8.17 7.60
C ARG A 12 28.88 8.86 6.76
N SER A 13 29.36 8.22 5.69
CA SER A 13 30.34 8.77 4.76
C SER A 13 29.79 9.99 4.02
N LEU A 14 28.50 10.00 3.68
CA LEU A 14 27.83 11.17 3.10
C LEU A 14 27.77 12.35 4.07
N LEU A 15 27.40 12.12 5.34
CA LEU A 15 27.36 13.16 6.38
C LEU A 15 28.76 13.67 6.75
N GLU A 16 29.77 12.79 6.75
CA GLU A 16 31.19 13.16 6.86
C GLU A 16 31.63 14.07 5.70
N GLY A 17 31.19 13.78 4.47
CA GLY A 17 31.45 14.62 3.30
C GLY A 17 30.85 16.02 3.40
N VAL A 18 29.65 16.15 3.98
CA VAL A 18 29.05 17.46 4.30
C VAL A 18 29.84 18.16 5.41
N ARG A 19 30.15 17.46 6.50
CA ARG A 19 30.87 18.02 7.65
C ARG A 19 32.25 18.56 7.29
N THR A 20 32.94 17.86 6.39
CA THR A 20 34.29 18.22 5.92
C THR A 20 34.29 19.24 4.78
N GLY A 21 33.12 19.61 4.27
CA GLY A 21 32.98 20.54 3.15
C GLY A 21 33.31 19.95 1.78
N ALA A 22 33.48 18.62 1.68
CA ALA A 22 33.71 17.92 0.42
C ALA A 22 32.47 17.93 -0.50
N MET A 23 31.28 18.16 0.06
CA MET A 23 30.05 18.39 -0.69
C MET A 23 29.12 19.36 0.04
N SER A 24 28.22 20.01 -0.69
CA SER A 24 27.14 20.80 -0.10
C SER A 24 26.02 19.90 0.46
N VAL A 25 25.19 20.47 1.33
CA VAL A 25 23.98 19.80 1.82
C VAL A 25 23.06 19.41 0.66
N ASP A 26 22.89 20.26 -0.36
CA ASP A 26 22.06 19.95 -1.53
C ASP A 26 22.63 18.79 -2.37
N GLN A 27 23.97 18.73 -2.51
CA GLN A 27 24.63 17.61 -3.17
C GLN A 27 24.42 16.31 -2.38
N ALA A 28 24.56 16.35 -1.05
CA ALA A 28 24.25 15.23 -0.16
C ALA A 28 22.79 14.77 -0.31
N LEU A 29 21.84 15.71 -0.34
CA LEU A 29 20.42 15.40 -0.54
C LEU A 29 20.13 14.75 -1.89
N SER A 30 20.90 15.07 -2.93
CA SER A 30 20.76 14.44 -4.26
C SER A 30 21.31 13.01 -4.31
N LEU A 31 22.33 12.69 -3.51
CA LEU A 31 22.99 11.38 -3.44
C LEU A 31 22.33 10.44 -2.41
N PHE A 32 21.70 11.00 -1.37
CA PHE A 32 21.05 10.26 -0.30
C PHE A 32 20.03 9.19 -0.78
N PRO A 33 19.18 9.46 -1.79
CA PRO A 33 18.29 8.43 -2.36
C PRO A 33 19.00 7.20 -2.92
N LEU A 34 20.23 7.35 -3.44
CA LEU A 34 20.98 6.27 -4.08
C LEU A 34 21.63 5.34 -3.05
N LEU A 35 21.93 5.83 -1.86
CA LEU A 35 22.51 5.07 -0.75
C LEU A 35 21.48 4.19 -0.02
N GLN A 36 20.19 4.35 -0.34
CA GLN A 36 19.09 3.59 0.25
C GLN A 36 18.63 2.43 -0.66
N ILE A 37 19.31 2.22 -1.80
CA ILE A 37 19.05 1.11 -2.71
C ILE A 37 19.97 -0.05 -2.32
N HIS A 38 19.41 -1.08 -1.69
CA HIS A 38 20.12 -2.32 -1.41
C HIS A 38 19.96 -3.30 -2.56
N GLN A 39 21.07 -3.76 -3.14
CA GLN A 39 21.04 -4.82 -4.14
C GLN A 39 21.14 -6.17 -3.43
N LEU A 40 20.09 -6.99 -3.53
CA LEU A 40 20.11 -8.40 -3.15
C LEU A 40 20.41 -9.22 -4.41
N ASP A 41 21.62 -9.74 -4.49
CA ASP A 41 22.13 -10.54 -5.61
C ASP A 41 21.78 -9.93 -7.00
N ASP A 42 21.58 -10.76 -8.02
CA ASP A 42 21.21 -10.31 -9.38
C ASP A 42 19.70 -10.20 -9.61
N PHE A 43 18.85 -10.48 -8.60
CA PHE A 43 17.40 -10.63 -8.79
C PHE A 43 16.54 -9.53 -8.15
N ALA A 44 17.05 -8.72 -7.21
CA ALA A 44 16.27 -7.60 -6.65
C ALA A 44 17.11 -6.37 -6.25
N ARG A 45 16.58 -5.18 -6.54
CA ARG A 45 17.07 -3.91 -5.99
C ARG A 45 15.98 -3.34 -5.07
N LEU A 46 16.21 -3.39 -3.77
CA LEU A 46 15.28 -2.94 -2.74
C LEU A 46 15.49 -1.46 -2.46
N ASP A 47 14.41 -0.68 -2.38
CA ASP A 47 14.43 0.76 -2.08
C ASP A 47 13.97 0.96 -0.63
N LEU A 48 14.85 0.60 0.31
CA LEU A 48 14.57 0.64 1.76
C LEU A 48 14.22 2.07 2.23
N GLY A 49 14.63 3.09 1.47
CA GLY A 49 14.32 4.51 1.72
C GLY A 49 12.99 5.01 1.11
N ARG A 50 12.18 4.16 0.46
CA ARG A 50 10.95 4.58 -0.23
C ARG A 50 9.95 5.27 0.70
N ALA A 51 9.79 4.76 1.92
CA ALA A 51 8.92 5.35 2.93
C ALA A 51 9.37 6.77 3.30
N THR A 52 10.68 6.98 3.47
CA THR A 52 11.27 8.28 3.82
C THR A 52 11.17 9.28 2.67
N ARG A 53 11.31 8.84 1.42
CA ARG A 53 11.29 9.73 0.23
C ARG A 53 9.89 10.03 -0.30
N LYS A 54 9.01 9.03 -0.33
CA LYS A 54 7.68 9.13 -0.96
C LYS A 54 6.53 9.14 0.04
N GLY A 55 6.78 8.79 1.31
CA GLY A 55 5.73 8.61 2.31
C GLY A 55 4.90 7.34 2.13
N VAL A 56 5.26 6.48 1.17
CA VAL A 56 4.59 5.22 0.85
C VAL A 56 5.56 4.08 1.16
N PRO A 57 5.17 3.05 1.93
CA PRO A 57 6.02 1.89 2.18
C PRO A 57 6.35 1.16 0.87
N GLU A 58 7.44 0.40 0.84
CA GLU A 58 7.65 -0.54 -0.24
C GLU A 58 6.68 -1.71 -0.09
N VAL A 59 6.03 -2.08 -1.19
CA VAL A 59 5.07 -3.20 -1.21
C VAL A 59 5.58 -4.26 -2.16
N ILE A 60 5.88 -5.43 -1.62
CA ILE A 60 6.42 -6.56 -2.35
C ILE A 60 5.29 -7.22 -3.11
N PHE A 61 5.29 -7.10 -4.43
CA PHE A 61 4.37 -7.83 -5.28
C PHE A 61 4.76 -9.32 -5.32
N SER A 62 3.94 -10.20 -4.74
CA SER A 62 4.27 -11.63 -4.65
C SER A 62 4.21 -12.39 -6.00
N PRO A 63 3.22 -12.18 -6.87
CA PRO A 63 3.07 -12.99 -8.09
C PRO A 63 4.27 -12.88 -9.04
N GLY A 64 4.58 -13.98 -9.74
CA GLY A 64 5.67 -14.06 -10.71
C GLY A 64 7.08 -14.25 -10.11
N LYS A 65 7.22 -14.25 -8.77
CA LYS A 65 8.49 -14.56 -8.08
C LYS A 65 8.56 -16.04 -7.69
N SER A 66 9.77 -16.61 -7.69
CA SER A 66 10.04 -17.89 -7.03
C SER A 66 9.85 -17.74 -5.52
N ASP A 67 9.59 -18.85 -4.83
CA ASP A 67 9.37 -18.84 -3.40
C ASP A 67 10.65 -18.44 -2.64
N GLU A 68 11.81 -18.88 -3.10
CA GLU A 68 13.12 -18.53 -2.54
C GLU A 68 13.40 -17.03 -2.68
N ALA A 69 13.19 -16.47 -3.87
CA ALA A 69 13.39 -15.05 -4.12
C ALA A 69 12.41 -14.19 -3.30
N PHE A 70 11.15 -14.63 -3.17
CA PHE A 70 10.15 -13.92 -2.38
C PHE A 70 10.52 -13.89 -0.89
N VAL A 71 10.89 -15.05 -0.32
CA VAL A 71 11.31 -15.16 1.08
C VAL A 71 12.56 -14.32 1.36
N ALA A 72 13.57 -14.38 0.48
CA ALA A 72 14.80 -13.60 0.63
C ALA A 72 14.54 -12.09 0.64
N ILE A 73 13.65 -11.60 -0.24
CA ILE A 73 13.24 -10.19 -0.25
C ILE A 73 12.60 -9.80 1.08
N VAL A 74 11.64 -10.60 1.57
CA VAL A 74 10.96 -10.31 2.84
C VAL A 74 11.95 -10.31 4.01
N GLN A 75 12.85 -11.29 4.07
CA GLN A 75 13.88 -11.36 5.12
C GLN A 75 14.78 -10.13 5.14
N ALA A 76 15.15 -9.60 3.97
CA ALA A 76 15.99 -8.41 3.91
C ALA A 76 15.29 -7.15 4.45
N PHE A 77 14.01 -6.95 4.14
CA PHE A 77 13.24 -5.83 4.70
C PHE A 77 13.11 -5.89 6.22
N VAL A 78 12.90 -7.09 6.74
CA VAL A 78 12.79 -7.31 8.19
C VAL A 78 14.15 -7.18 8.87
N GLY A 79 15.21 -7.70 8.26
CA GLY A 79 16.58 -7.70 8.80
C GLY A 79 17.18 -6.30 8.96
N ASP A 80 16.73 -5.32 8.16
CA ASP A 80 17.11 -3.91 8.30
C ASP A 80 16.36 -3.18 9.45
N GLY A 81 15.68 -3.93 10.33
CA GLY A 81 14.87 -3.39 11.44
C GLY A 81 13.52 -2.83 11.01
N GLY A 82 13.09 -3.15 9.78
CA GLY A 82 11.91 -2.58 9.14
C GLY A 82 10.67 -3.48 9.13
N VAL A 83 9.77 -3.15 8.20
CA VAL A 83 8.56 -3.92 7.87
C VAL A 83 8.57 -4.27 6.39
N ALA A 84 8.17 -5.49 6.08
CA ALA A 84 7.88 -5.98 4.74
C ALA A 84 6.37 -6.08 4.59
N LEU A 85 5.78 -5.24 3.73
CA LEU A 85 4.40 -5.39 3.30
C LEU A 85 4.40 -6.12 1.97
N ALA A 86 3.79 -7.30 1.89
CA ALA A 86 3.71 -8.09 0.66
C ALA A 86 2.27 -8.30 0.23
N ALA A 87 1.96 -7.99 -1.02
CA ALA A 87 0.63 -8.04 -1.60
C ALA A 87 0.42 -9.28 -2.48
N ARG A 88 -0.84 -9.75 -2.54
CA ARG A 88 -1.29 -10.94 -3.29
C ARG A 88 -0.51 -12.21 -2.95
N VAL A 89 -0.29 -12.41 -1.66
CA VAL A 89 0.39 -13.56 -1.06
C VAL A 89 -0.61 -14.68 -0.82
N THR A 90 -0.25 -15.90 -1.20
CA THR A 90 -1.04 -17.09 -0.91
C THR A 90 -0.78 -17.58 0.52
N PRO A 91 -1.72 -18.31 1.16
CA PRO A 91 -1.50 -18.86 2.50
C PRO A 91 -0.24 -19.75 2.60
N ALA A 92 0.01 -20.56 1.57
CA ALA A 92 1.21 -21.41 1.52
C ALA A 92 2.51 -20.60 1.53
N ARG A 93 2.53 -19.48 0.81
CA ARG A 93 3.70 -18.60 0.73
C ARG A 93 3.88 -17.74 1.98
N ALA A 94 2.78 -17.34 2.63
CA ALA A 94 2.83 -16.72 3.95
C ALA A 94 3.48 -17.66 4.98
N ALA A 95 3.09 -18.94 5.00
CA ALA A 95 3.68 -19.94 5.88
C ALA A 95 5.17 -20.22 5.59
N LEU A 96 5.62 -20.08 4.33
CA LEU A 96 7.04 -20.17 3.99
C LEU A 96 7.85 -19.03 4.64
N VAL A 97 7.34 -17.80 4.58
CA VAL A 97 7.99 -16.64 5.21
C VAL A 97 8.03 -16.78 6.73
N GLU A 98 6.91 -17.19 7.34
CA GLU A 98 6.83 -17.38 8.78
C GLU A 98 7.85 -18.41 9.29
N ARG A 99 8.01 -19.54 8.57
CA ARG A 99 9.06 -20.52 8.88
C ARG A 99 10.47 -19.92 8.72
N ALA A 100 10.70 -19.17 7.65
CA ALA A 100 12.01 -18.61 7.34
C ALA A 100 12.45 -17.48 8.28
N LEU A 101 11.50 -16.77 8.90
CA LEU A 101 11.76 -15.73 9.89
C LEU A 101 11.84 -16.26 11.34
N GLY A 102 11.77 -17.58 11.51
CA GLY A 102 11.97 -18.25 12.80
C GLY A 102 10.71 -18.27 13.66
N GLY A 103 9.64 -18.90 13.16
CA GLY A 103 8.27 -18.99 13.71
C GLY A 103 8.08 -19.52 15.14
N ALA A 104 8.82 -18.99 16.11
CA ALA A 104 8.45 -19.05 17.51
C ALA A 104 7.52 -17.87 17.83
N PRO A 105 6.45 -18.07 18.63
CA PRO A 105 5.66 -16.97 19.17
C PRO A 105 6.57 -15.92 19.82
N VAL A 106 6.21 -14.64 19.73
CA VAL A 106 6.95 -13.51 20.35
C VAL A 106 7.23 -13.77 21.86
N ALA A 107 6.37 -14.55 22.51
CA ALA A 107 6.53 -14.98 23.90
C ALA A 107 7.78 -15.82 24.17
N GLU A 108 8.30 -16.57 23.18
CA GLU A 108 9.44 -17.46 23.31
C GLU A 108 10.76 -16.83 22.83
N ASN A 109 10.68 -15.83 21.95
CA ASN A 109 11.82 -15.02 21.55
C ASN A 109 11.39 -13.57 21.27
N PRO A 110 11.61 -12.64 22.22
CA PRO A 110 11.22 -11.22 22.10
C PRO A 110 11.93 -10.48 20.95
N THR A 111 12.94 -11.09 20.33
CA THR A 111 13.69 -10.53 19.21
C THR A 111 13.26 -11.10 17.84
N ALA A 112 12.34 -12.07 17.82
CA ALA A 112 11.85 -12.67 16.58
C ALA A 112 10.90 -11.74 15.82
N ALA A 113 10.98 -11.78 14.50
CA ALA A 113 10.09 -11.02 13.63
C ALA A 113 8.65 -11.50 13.76
N VAL A 114 7.70 -10.57 13.67
CA VAL A 114 6.26 -10.86 13.70
C VAL A 114 5.75 -10.96 12.28
N CYS A 115 5.14 -12.10 11.94
CA CYS A 115 4.44 -12.29 10.66
C CYS A 115 2.93 -12.29 10.91
N THR A 116 2.18 -11.52 10.12
CA THR A 116 0.72 -11.50 10.15
C THR A 116 0.19 -11.59 8.74
N TYR A 117 -0.54 -12.66 8.45
CA TYR A 117 -1.22 -12.85 7.19
C TYR A 117 -2.68 -12.40 7.29
N HIS A 118 -3.05 -11.46 6.43
CA HIS A 118 -4.40 -10.94 6.30
C HIS A 118 -5.07 -11.64 5.12
N GLU A 119 -5.83 -12.70 5.43
CA GLU A 119 -6.44 -13.58 4.42
C GLU A 119 -7.35 -12.81 3.44
N GLN A 120 -8.23 -11.94 3.95
CA GLN A 120 -9.12 -11.15 3.12
C GLN A 120 -8.35 -10.27 2.13
N ALA A 121 -7.28 -9.63 2.58
CA ALA A 121 -6.43 -8.75 1.76
C ALA A 121 -5.44 -9.52 0.87
N GLY A 122 -5.29 -10.84 1.05
CA GLY A 122 -4.17 -11.60 0.50
C GLY A 122 -2.82 -10.94 0.80
N THR A 123 -2.65 -10.35 1.97
CA THR A 123 -1.50 -9.48 2.29
C THR A 123 -0.73 -10.03 3.49
N LEU A 124 0.59 -10.09 3.39
CA LEU A 124 1.48 -10.46 4.48
C LEU A 124 2.18 -9.21 5.01
N VAL A 125 2.16 -9.04 6.33
CA VAL A 125 2.98 -8.08 7.05
C VAL A 125 4.03 -8.87 7.82
N ALA A 126 5.29 -8.71 7.50
CA ALA A 126 6.39 -9.24 8.30
C ALA A 126 7.19 -8.08 8.87
N ALA A 127 7.36 -7.98 10.18
CA ALA A 127 7.99 -6.84 10.82
C ALA A 127 9.01 -7.26 11.87
N ALA A 128 10.06 -6.47 12.04
CA ALA A 128 10.97 -6.65 13.16
C ALA A 128 10.23 -6.51 14.51
N ALA A 129 10.73 -7.16 15.55
CA ALA A 129 10.15 -7.06 16.89
C ALA A 129 10.05 -5.58 17.34
N GLY A 130 8.88 -5.19 17.84
CA GLY A 130 8.64 -3.81 18.30
C GLY A 130 8.33 -2.80 17.19
N TYR A 131 8.21 -3.22 15.93
CA TYR A 131 7.72 -2.34 14.87
C TYR A 131 6.28 -1.88 15.17
N VAL A 132 6.06 -0.57 15.11
CA VAL A 132 4.73 0.05 15.20
C VAL A 132 4.49 0.83 13.91
N PRO A 133 3.39 0.58 13.18
CA PRO A 133 3.03 1.38 12.03
C PRO A 133 2.95 2.88 12.39
N PRO A 134 3.28 3.79 11.45
CA PRO A 134 3.00 5.20 11.64
C PRO A 134 1.52 5.43 11.99
N SER A 135 1.19 6.55 12.62
CA SER A 135 -0.20 6.92 12.92
C SER A 135 -0.43 8.42 12.75
N GLY A 136 -1.69 8.85 12.82
CA GLY A 136 -2.05 10.27 12.77
C GLY A 136 -2.06 10.90 11.37
N ARG A 137 -2.10 10.10 10.29
CA ARG A 137 -2.05 10.61 8.90
C ARG A 137 -3.41 10.76 8.22
N GLY A 138 -4.46 11.03 9.00
CA GLY A 138 -5.83 11.21 8.51
C GLY A 138 -6.65 9.92 8.42
N VAL A 139 -7.81 10.01 7.78
CA VAL A 139 -8.82 8.94 7.73
C VAL A 139 -9.15 8.61 6.28
N VAL A 140 -9.07 7.33 5.92
CA VAL A 140 -9.37 6.79 4.60
C VAL A 140 -10.57 5.85 4.71
N GLY A 141 -11.56 5.99 3.83
CA GLY A 141 -12.65 5.03 3.71
C GLY A 141 -12.38 4.03 2.58
N ILE A 142 -12.64 2.75 2.83
CA ILE A 142 -12.49 1.65 1.88
C ILE A 142 -13.86 1.02 1.69
N ILE A 143 -14.32 0.98 0.44
CA ILE A 143 -15.62 0.46 0.06
C ILE A 143 -15.44 -0.64 -0.97
N SER A 144 -16.13 -1.77 -0.83
CA SER A 144 -16.22 -2.79 -1.89
C SER A 144 -17.66 -3.00 -2.35
N ALA A 145 -17.86 -3.12 -3.66
CA ALA A 145 -19.19 -3.33 -4.24
C ALA A 145 -19.71 -4.74 -3.98
N GLY A 146 -18.89 -5.75 -4.22
CA GLY A 146 -19.20 -7.14 -3.89
C GLY A 146 -18.20 -7.76 -2.92
N THR A 147 -18.55 -8.95 -2.43
CA THR A 147 -17.62 -9.83 -1.69
C THR A 147 -16.38 -10.20 -2.49
N ALA A 148 -16.53 -10.40 -3.81
CA ALA A 148 -15.42 -10.67 -4.73
C ALA A 148 -14.42 -9.51 -4.85
N ASP A 149 -14.86 -8.28 -4.54
CA ASP A 149 -14.02 -7.07 -4.64
C ASP A 149 -13.28 -6.77 -3.33
N VAL A 150 -13.60 -7.48 -2.25
CA VAL A 150 -13.03 -7.27 -0.90
C VAL A 150 -11.52 -7.40 -0.90
N SER A 151 -10.96 -8.35 -1.67
CA SER A 151 -9.52 -8.57 -1.64
C SER A 151 -8.72 -7.38 -2.16
N ALA A 152 -9.16 -6.78 -3.28
CA ALA A 152 -8.55 -5.57 -3.81
C ALA A 152 -8.78 -4.36 -2.89
N ALA A 153 -9.97 -4.25 -2.29
CA ALA A 153 -10.29 -3.19 -1.35
C ALA A 153 -9.42 -3.25 -0.08
N GLU A 154 -9.30 -4.44 0.52
CA GLU A 154 -8.48 -4.65 1.71
C GLU A 154 -6.98 -4.53 1.41
N GLU A 155 -6.49 -4.90 0.23
CA GLU A 155 -5.12 -4.59 -0.19
C GLU A 155 -4.84 -3.08 -0.12
N ALA A 156 -5.78 -2.24 -0.59
CA ALA A 156 -5.68 -0.78 -0.45
C ALA A 156 -5.73 -0.33 1.02
N GLY A 157 -6.63 -0.91 1.82
CA GLY A 157 -6.74 -0.65 3.25
C GLY A 157 -5.46 -1.00 4.02
N MET A 158 -4.80 -2.10 3.68
CA MET A 158 -3.53 -2.52 4.28
C MET A 158 -2.41 -1.53 3.98
N VAL A 159 -2.31 -1.06 2.73
CA VAL A 159 -1.32 -0.03 2.36
C VAL A 159 -1.60 1.29 3.09
N ALA A 160 -2.85 1.76 3.12
CA ALA A 160 -3.21 3.01 3.81
C ALA A 160 -2.94 2.93 5.32
N THR A 161 -3.22 1.78 5.95
CA THR A 161 -2.92 1.52 7.36
C THR A 161 -1.42 1.64 7.63
N HIS A 162 -0.57 1.00 6.80
CA HIS A 162 0.88 1.03 6.97
C HIS A 162 1.52 2.36 6.54
N MET A 163 0.75 3.23 5.87
CA MET A 163 1.10 4.64 5.68
C MET A 163 0.74 5.52 6.88
N GLY A 164 -0.01 4.99 7.84
CA GLY A 164 -0.42 5.61 9.09
C GLY A 164 -1.77 6.30 9.09
N CYS A 165 -2.64 5.92 8.15
CA CYS A 165 -4.02 6.38 8.13
C CYS A 165 -4.90 5.49 9.00
N ARG A 166 -5.92 6.07 9.62
CA ARG A 166 -7.05 5.31 10.14
C ARG A 166 -7.91 4.86 8.97
N VAL A 167 -8.30 3.59 8.93
CA VAL A 167 -9.05 3.02 7.81
C VAL A 167 -10.44 2.58 8.28
N LEU A 168 -11.48 3.15 7.66
CA LEU A 168 -12.87 2.73 7.80
C LEU A 168 -13.26 1.83 6.63
N ARG A 169 -14.11 0.83 6.87
CA ARG A 169 -14.42 -0.22 5.89
C ARG A 169 -15.93 -0.42 5.75
N ALA A 170 -16.39 -0.55 4.52
CA ALA A 170 -17.73 -1.02 4.19
C ALA A 170 -17.65 -2.01 3.02
N HIS A 171 -18.18 -3.22 3.21
CA HIS A 171 -18.09 -4.28 2.21
C HIS A 171 -19.48 -4.68 1.71
N ASP A 172 -19.54 -5.15 0.46
CA ASP A 172 -20.74 -5.70 -0.16
C ASP A 172 -21.92 -4.71 -0.28
N VAL A 173 -21.58 -3.45 -0.58
CA VAL A 173 -22.53 -2.32 -0.73
C VAL A 173 -22.78 -1.93 -2.19
N GLY A 174 -22.78 -2.93 -3.07
CA GLY A 174 -22.91 -2.77 -4.52
C GLY A 174 -24.23 -2.17 -5.01
N VAL A 175 -24.24 -1.76 -6.28
CA VAL A 175 -25.35 -0.99 -6.89
C VAL A 175 -26.69 -1.76 -6.90
N ALA A 176 -26.66 -3.09 -7.05
CA ALA A 176 -27.87 -3.92 -6.98
C ALA A 176 -28.62 -3.78 -5.63
N GLY A 177 -27.93 -3.37 -4.57
CA GLY A 177 -28.50 -3.07 -3.27
C GLY A 177 -28.05 -1.71 -2.76
N VAL A 178 -28.12 -0.66 -3.58
CA VAL A 178 -27.57 0.69 -3.28
C VAL A 178 -28.03 1.29 -1.94
N HIS A 179 -29.19 0.87 -1.41
CA HIS A 179 -29.64 1.29 -0.08
C HIS A 179 -28.65 0.89 1.04
N ARG A 180 -27.89 -0.20 0.87
CA ARG A 180 -26.85 -0.65 1.81
C ARG A 180 -25.63 0.28 1.88
N LEU A 181 -25.44 1.14 0.88
CA LEU A 181 -24.34 2.11 0.84
C LEU A 181 -24.58 3.31 1.76
N LEU A 182 -25.83 3.75 1.90
CA LEU A 182 -26.15 5.08 2.40
C LEU A 182 -25.69 5.30 3.85
N GLU A 183 -25.98 4.35 4.74
CA GLU A 183 -25.60 4.43 6.16
C GLU A 183 -24.08 4.37 6.36
N PRO A 184 -23.34 3.36 5.83
CA PRO A 184 -21.88 3.35 5.94
C PRO A 184 -21.19 4.58 5.35
N LEU A 185 -21.73 5.11 4.25
CA LEU A 185 -21.19 6.33 3.62
C LEU A 185 -21.41 7.55 4.51
N ALA A 186 -22.60 7.68 5.11
CA ALA A 186 -22.90 8.75 6.06
C ALA A 186 -21.99 8.70 7.29
N ASP A 187 -21.76 7.50 7.85
CA ASP A 187 -20.84 7.30 8.97
C ASP A 187 -19.40 7.69 8.61
N MET A 188 -18.92 7.30 7.42
CA MET A 188 -17.59 7.69 6.93
C MET A 188 -17.44 9.21 6.80
N VAL A 189 -18.48 9.91 6.32
CA VAL A 189 -18.49 11.38 6.23
C VAL A 189 -18.45 12.00 7.62
N ALA A 190 -19.27 11.51 8.56
CA ALA A 190 -19.31 12.00 9.93
C ALA A 190 -17.98 11.80 10.67
N GLU A 191 -17.29 10.70 10.39
CA GLU A 191 -15.96 10.36 10.92
C GLU A 191 -14.81 11.18 10.29
N GLY A 192 -15.12 12.07 9.34
CA GLY A 192 -14.16 12.96 8.71
C GLY A 192 -13.20 12.24 7.76
N VAL A 193 -13.70 11.25 7.00
CA VAL A 193 -12.96 10.64 5.90
C VAL A 193 -12.52 11.70 4.89
N GLN A 194 -11.27 11.61 4.46
CA GLN A 194 -10.62 12.60 3.60
C GLN A 194 -10.49 12.13 2.15
N VAL A 195 -10.62 10.82 1.93
CA VAL A 195 -10.59 10.17 0.62
C VAL A 195 -11.23 8.79 0.73
N LEU A 196 -11.98 8.41 -0.30
CA LEU A 196 -12.60 7.09 -0.43
C LEU A 196 -11.89 6.27 -1.49
N VAL A 197 -11.62 4.99 -1.22
CA VAL A 197 -11.28 4.00 -2.25
C VAL A 197 -12.50 3.11 -2.44
N VAL A 198 -12.99 3.02 -3.67
CA VAL A 198 -14.18 2.23 -4.00
C VAL A 198 -13.79 1.15 -5.00
N ALA A 199 -13.76 -0.10 -4.53
CA ALA A 199 -13.47 -1.28 -5.34
C ALA A 199 -14.75 -1.82 -5.97
N ALA A 200 -14.77 -1.98 -7.30
CA ALA A 200 -15.92 -2.52 -8.00
C ALA A 200 -15.52 -3.24 -9.29
N GLY A 201 -16.06 -4.45 -9.47
CA GLY A 201 -16.01 -5.17 -10.74
C GLY A 201 -17.31 -5.02 -11.55
N MET A 202 -17.57 -5.98 -12.44
CA MET A 202 -18.69 -5.96 -13.37
C MET A 202 -18.68 -4.67 -14.22
N GLU A 203 -19.75 -3.88 -14.17
CA GLU A 203 -19.86 -2.56 -14.81
C GLU A 203 -19.13 -1.44 -14.06
N GLY A 204 -18.55 -1.69 -12.88
CA GLY A 204 -17.77 -0.72 -12.12
C GLY A 204 -18.52 0.56 -11.75
N ALA A 205 -19.85 0.49 -11.57
CA ALA A 205 -20.69 1.67 -11.41
C ALA A 205 -20.61 2.32 -10.00
N LEU A 206 -20.29 1.54 -8.96
CA LEU A 206 -20.32 2.02 -7.57
C LEU A 206 -19.40 3.24 -7.32
N PRO A 207 -18.15 3.31 -7.81
CA PRO A 207 -17.31 4.50 -7.66
C PRO A 207 -17.98 5.79 -8.15
N SER A 208 -18.65 5.76 -9.30
CA SER A 208 -19.36 6.92 -9.86
C SER A 208 -20.57 7.32 -9.01
N VAL A 209 -21.29 6.33 -8.46
CA VAL A 209 -22.41 6.57 -7.52
C VAL A 209 -21.89 7.24 -6.25
N VAL A 210 -20.86 6.69 -5.62
CA VAL A 210 -20.27 7.23 -4.39
C VAL A 210 -19.77 8.66 -4.63
N ALA A 211 -19.03 8.90 -5.70
CA ALA A 211 -18.51 10.23 -6.03
C ALA A 211 -19.62 11.26 -6.28
N GLY A 212 -20.82 10.83 -6.69
CA GLY A 212 -21.97 11.73 -6.88
C GLY A 212 -22.69 12.09 -5.58
N LEU A 213 -22.38 11.41 -4.47
CA LEU A 213 -23.04 11.56 -3.17
C LEU A 213 -22.20 12.31 -2.13
N VAL A 214 -20.91 12.54 -2.39
CA VAL A 214 -19.99 13.18 -1.44
C VAL A 214 -19.17 14.28 -2.10
N ASP A 215 -18.68 15.21 -1.30
CA ASP A 215 -17.69 16.23 -1.68
C ASP A 215 -16.23 15.81 -1.38
N ILE A 216 -16.04 14.52 -1.08
CA ILE A 216 -14.76 13.89 -0.75
C ILE A 216 -14.16 13.24 -2.02
N PRO A 217 -12.85 13.38 -2.30
CA PRO A 217 -12.21 12.69 -3.42
C PRO A 217 -12.43 11.17 -3.39
N VAL A 218 -12.71 10.59 -4.55
CA VAL A 218 -12.94 9.14 -4.72
C VAL A 218 -11.90 8.54 -5.65
N ILE A 219 -11.28 7.46 -5.21
CA ILE A 219 -10.39 6.63 -6.03
C ILE A 219 -11.18 5.39 -6.46
N GLY A 220 -11.51 5.32 -7.74
CA GLY A 220 -12.09 4.14 -8.36
C GLY A 220 -11.03 3.06 -8.54
N LEU A 221 -11.24 1.92 -7.88
CA LEU A 221 -10.42 0.72 -7.98
C LEU A 221 -11.19 -0.33 -8.80
N PRO A 222 -11.04 -0.36 -10.14
CA PRO A 222 -11.66 -1.42 -10.93
C PRO A 222 -11.06 -2.77 -10.52
N THR A 223 -11.90 -3.77 -10.29
CA THR A 223 -11.45 -5.14 -10.02
C THR A 223 -11.62 -6.00 -11.27
N SER A 224 -10.87 -7.10 -11.34
CA SER A 224 -11.02 -8.08 -12.42
C SER A 224 -12.27 -8.95 -12.31
N THR A 225 -13.07 -8.78 -11.25
CA THR A 225 -14.38 -9.42 -11.09
C THR A 225 -15.29 -9.10 -12.27
N GLY A 226 -15.89 -10.13 -12.87
CA GLY A 226 -16.90 -10.00 -13.91
C GLY A 226 -16.63 -10.86 -15.14
N TYR A 227 -17.70 -11.15 -15.89
CA TYR A 227 -17.70 -12.12 -16.97
C TYR A 227 -18.31 -11.55 -18.25
N GLY A 228 -18.11 -12.26 -19.37
CA GLY A 228 -18.69 -11.89 -20.66
C GLY A 228 -18.03 -10.66 -21.28
N MET A 229 -18.84 -9.84 -21.95
CA MET A 229 -18.38 -8.66 -22.68
C MET A 229 -17.79 -7.63 -21.73
N GLY A 230 -16.50 -7.30 -21.92
CA GLY A 230 -15.78 -6.40 -21.04
C GLY A 230 -15.42 -7.02 -19.67
N GLY A 231 -15.37 -8.35 -19.55
CA GLY A 231 -14.88 -9.02 -18.35
C GLY A 231 -13.41 -8.72 -18.00
N ALA A 232 -12.90 -9.37 -16.96
CA ALA A 232 -11.56 -9.13 -16.41
C ALA A 232 -11.28 -7.65 -16.07
N GLY A 233 -12.31 -6.93 -15.63
CA GLY A 233 -12.23 -5.53 -15.22
C GLY A 233 -12.21 -4.50 -16.36
N THR A 234 -12.32 -4.93 -17.63
CA THR A 234 -12.29 -3.99 -18.77
C THR A 234 -13.49 -3.05 -18.75
N ALA A 235 -14.69 -3.57 -18.54
CA ALA A 235 -15.91 -2.78 -18.44
C ALA A 235 -15.85 -1.83 -17.23
N ALA A 236 -15.44 -2.34 -16.06
CA ALA A 236 -15.29 -1.54 -14.85
C ALA A 236 -14.30 -0.38 -15.05
N LEU A 237 -13.11 -0.63 -15.61
CA LEU A 237 -12.11 0.41 -15.86
C LEU A 237 -12.64 1.47 -16.84
N LEU A 238 -13.23 1.06 -17.96
CA LEU A 238 -13.77 2.00 -18.94
C LEU A 238 -14.91 2.83 -18.36
N SER A 239 -15.81 2.22 -17.58
CA SER A 239 -16.90 2.90 -16.90
C SER A 239 -16.41 3.97 -15.93
N ILE A 240 -15.44 3.63 -15.08
CA ILE A 240 -14.84 4.57 -14.12
C ILE A 240 -14.11 5.71 -14.86
N LEU A 241 -13.39 5.42 -15.95
CA LEU A 241 -12.69 6.46 -16.73
C LEU A 241 -13.63 7.40 -17.50
N GLN A 242 -14.78 6.89 -17.96
CA GLN A 242 -15.76 7.65 -18.75
C GLN A 242 -16.77 8.40 -17.88
N THR A 243 -16.66 8.29 -16.56
CA THR A 243 -17.54 8.99 -15.63
C THR A 243 -17.52 10.50 -15.85
N CYS A 244 -18.69 11.14 -15.75
CA CYS A 244 -18.78 12.60 -15.74
C CYS A 244 -18.73 13.19 -14.33
N THR A 245 -18.71 12.34 -13.29
CA THR A 245 -18.70 12.78 -11.90
C THR A 245 -17.32 13.35 -11.54
N PRO A 246 -17.23 14.64 -11.18
CA PRO A 246 -15.96 15.24 -10.80
C PRO A 246 -15.44 14.65 -9.47
N GLY A 247 -14.12 14.68 -9.27
CA GLY A 247 -13.51 14.17 -8.03
C GLY A 247 -13.27 12.66 -7.99
N LEU A 248 -13.65 11.92 -9.04
CA LEU A 248 -13.33 10.51 -9.22
C LEU A 248 -12.03 10.33 -10.04
N VAL A 249 -11.05 9.62 -9.49
CA VAL A 249 -9.80 9.24 -10.17
C VAL A 249 -9.68 7.72 -10.25
N ALA A 250 -9.20 7.19 -11.38
CA ALA A 250 -9.05 5.76 -11.58
C ALA A 250 -7.62 5.28 -11.31
N VAL A 251 -7.49 4.07 -10.75
CA VAL A 251 -6.25 3.29 -10.82
C VAL A 251 -6.39 2.14 -11.82
N ASN A 252 -5.31 1.40 -12.05
CA ASN A 252 -5.34 0.21 -12.89
C ASN A 252 -6.14 -0.93 -12.23
N ILE A 253 -6.54 -1.92 -13.03
CA ILE A 253 -7.32 -3.08 -12.59
C ILE A 253 -6.57 -3.84 -11.48
N ASP A 254 -7.29 -4.14 -10.41
CA ASP A 254 -6.81 -4.78 -9.18
C ASP A 254 -5.66 -4.05 -8.46
N ASN A 255 -5.36 -2.80 -8.81
CA ASN A 255 -4.24 -2.06 -8.22
C ASN A 255 -4.59 -1.47 -6.84
N GLY A 256 -4.93 -2.34 -5.88
CA GLY A 256 -5.22 -1.96 -4.49
C GLY A 256 -4.02 -1.27 -3.84
N VAL A 257 -2.80 -1.75 -4.08
CA VAL A 257 -1.56 -1.09 -3.65
C VAL A 257 -1.50 0.38 -4.08
N GLY A 258 -1.75 0.65 -5.37
CA GLY A 258 -1.74 1.98 -5.93
C GLY A 258 -2.85 2.86 -5.35
N ALA A 259 -4.06 2.31 -5.20
CA ALA A 259 -5.19 3.02 -4.62
C ALA A 259 -4.94 3.40 -3.16
N GLY A 260 -4.47 2.46 -2.34
CA GLY A 260 -4.12 2.70 -0.93
C GLY A 260 -2.98 3.71 -0.78
N ALA A 261 -1.98 3.65 -1.65
CA ALA A 261 -0.89 4.60 -1.67
C ALA A 261 -1.37 6.03 -1.99
N ALA A 262 -2.18 6.19 -3.03
CA ALA A 262 -2.75 7.48 -3.39
C ALA A 262 -3.67 8.03 -2.28
N ALA A 263 -4.52 7.17 -1.70
CA ALA A 263 -5.38 7.54 -0.58
C ALA A 263 -4.57 8.04 0.62
N GLY A 264 -3.53 7.30 1.03
CA GLY A 264 -2.70 7.70 2.16
C GLY A 264 -1.94 9.02 1.93
N LEU A 265 -1.56 9.32 0.69
CA LEU A 265 -0.95 10.61 0.35
C LEU A 265 -1.95 11.77 0.45
N ILE A 266 -3.19 11.57 -0.01
CA ILE A 266 -4.26 12.57 0.07
C ILE A 266 -4.62 12.85 1.52
N ALA A 267 -4.87 11.81 2.33
CA ALA A 267 -5.20 11.95 3.74
C ALA A 267 -4.07 12.64 4.54
N ARG A 268 -2.81 12.32 4.25
CA ARG A 268 -1.67 13.00 4.87
C ARG A 268 -1.64 14.50 4.55
N GLY A 269 -1.95 14.88 3.30
CA GLY A 269 -1.91 16.28 2.86
C GLY A 269 -2.94 17.17 3.57
N GLN A 270 -4.09 16.62 3.94
CA GLN A 270 -5.15 17.35 4.63
C GLN A 270 -4.98 17.34 6.17
N ALA A 271 -4.35 16.31 6.74
CA ALA A 271 -4.03 16.26 8.17
C ALA A 271 -3.10 17.41 8.62
N GLY A 272 -2.16 17.83 7.75
CA GLY A 272 -1.24 18.95 8.02
C GLY A 272 -1.86 20.35 7.89
N GLN A 273 -3.11 20.48 7.45
CA GLN A 273 -3.81 21.77 7.30
C GLN A 273 -4.76 22.08 8.46
N ARG A 274 -4.91 21.16 9.43
CA ARG A 274 -5.79 21.31 10.61
C ARG A 274 -5.04 21.62 11.92
N SER A 275 -3.76 21.98 11.83
CA SER A 275 -2.91 22.39 12.96
C SER A 275 -2.58 23.87 12.92
#